data_AF-A0A672P7Y6-F1
#
_entry.id   AF-A0A672P7Y6-F1
#
_cell.length_a   1.000
_cell.length_b   1.000
_cell.length_c   1.000
_cell.angle_alpha   90.00
_cell.angle_beta   90.00
_cell.angle_gamma   90.00
#
_symmetry.space_group_name_H-M   'P 1'
#
loop_
_entity.id
_entity.type
_entity.pdbx_description
1 polymer ?
#
loop_
_entity_poly.entity_id
_entity_poly.type
_entity_poly.pdbx_seq_one_letter_code
_entity_poly.pdbx_strand_id
1 'polypeptide(L)'
;RGDLYEKNCNHVCRDEIVLVDELVFHEKNSVNCSYKDEDDCVQNFQYYEDASGKSFLYLVKGPECPKGPDVLVVVLSVAGAILLLGLGALLVWKLLITIHDHREFAKFEEEKARAKWEAANNPLYKGATK
;
A
#
# COMPACT_ATOMS: atom_id res chain seq x y z
N ARG A 1 -18.92 20.20 -18.11
CA ARG A 1 -18.16 21.44 -18.43
C ARG A 1 -19.17 22.47 -18.93
N GLY A 2 -19.41 23.54 -18.17
CA GLY A 2 -20.22 24.66 -18.65
C GLY A 2 -19.30 25.65 -19.35
N ASP A 3 -19.46 25.83 -20.66
CA ASP A 3 -18.73 26.83 -21.45
C ASP A 3 -19.26 28.25 -21.18
N LEU A 4 -19.35 28.64 -19.91
CA LEU A 4 -19.60 30.04 -19.54
C LEU A 4 -18.28 30.80 -19.69
N TYR A 5 -18.07 31.21 -20.94
CA TYR A 5 -17.02 32.11 -21.41
C TYR A 5 -16.75 33.23 -20.40
N GLU A 6 -15.52 33.30 -19.93
CA GLU A 6 -14.99 34.17 -18.85
C GLU A 6 -15.39 35.64 -19.00
N LYS A 7 -15.63 36.11 -20.24
CA LYS A 7 -16.02 37.50 -20.52
C LYS A 7 -17.47 37.84 -20.16
N ASN A 8 -18.35 36.86 -20.00
CA ASN A 8 -19.77 37.07 -19.67
C ASN A 8 -20.18 36.55 -18.28
N CYS A 9 -19.25 36.00 -17.50
CA CYS A 9 -19.54 35.44 -16.18
C CYS A 9 -20.22 36.47 -15.26
N ASN A 10 -19.65 37.69 -15.16
CA ASN A 10 -20.21 38.77 -14.34
C ASN A 10 -21.61 39.24 -14.76
N HIS A 11 -22.01 38.99 -16.02
CA HIS A 11 -23.33 39.39 -16.50
C HIS A 11 -24.40 38.33 -16.21
N VAL A 12 -24.01 37.05 -16.24
CA VAL A 12 -24.89 35.89 -16.07
C VAL A 12 -24.97 35.46 -14.60
N CYS A 13 -23.83 35.38 -13.92
CA CYS A 13 -23.71 35.01 -12.52
C CYS A 13 -23.78 36.29 -11.66
N ARG A 14 -24.98 36.61 -11.16
CA ARG A 14 -25.22 37.79 -10.30
C ARG A 14 -25.46 37.44 -8.83
N ASP A 15 -25.45 36.15 -8.52
CA ASP A 15 -25.73 35.64 -7.18
C ASP A 15 -24.60 36.00 -6.21
N GLU A 16 -24.96 36.25 -4.94
CA GLU A 16 -23.98 36.47 -3.88
C GLU A 16 -23.41 35.12 -3.42
N ILE A 17 -22.10 34.94 -3.58
CA ILE A 17 -21.41 33.69 -3.21
C ILE A 17 -20.97 33.79 -1.74
N VAL A 18 -21.50 32.89 -0.91
CA VAL A 18 -21.17 32.80 0.52
C VAL A 18 -20.42 31.51 0.79
N LEU A 19 -19.17 31.64 1.25
CA LEU A 19 -18.35 30.51 1.63
C LEU A 19 -18.73 30.00 3.01
N VAL A 20 -19.17 28.75 3.10
CA VAL A 20 -19.60 28.11 4.35
C VAL A 20 -18.76 26.87 4.65
N ASP A 21 -18.71 26.49 5.92
CA ASP A 21 -18.04 25.24 6.32
C ASP A 21 -18.98 24.04 6.13
N GLU A 22 -20.28 24.22 6.38
CA GLU A 22 -21.33 23.21 6.16
C GLU A 22 -22.59 23.86 5.56
N LEU A 23 -23.32 23.10 4.73
CA LEU A 23 -24.59 23.55 4.16
C LEU A 23 -25.71 23.42 5.20
N VAL A 24 -26.44 24.50 5.44
CA VAL A 24 -27.62 24.50 6.32
C VAL A 24 -28.84 24.06 5.52
N PHE A 25 -29.73 23.26 6.12
CA PHE A 25 -30.98 22.88 5.47
C PHE A 25 -31.98 24.05 5.53
N HIS A 26 -32.32 24.62 4.39
CA HIS A 26 -33.42 25.57 4.27
C HIS A 26 -34.67 24.81 3.79
N GLU A 27 -35.73 24.79 4.60
CA GLU A 27 -36.93 23.96 4.33
C GLU A 27 -37.74 24.38 3.10
N LYS A 28 -37.54 25.61 2.59
CA LYS A 28 -38.26 26.17 1.42
C LYS A 28 -37.29 26.93 0.52
N ASN A 29 -37.49 26.81 -0.79
CA ASN A 29 -36.76 27.54 -1.84
C ASN A 29 -35.22 27.34 -1.86
N SER A 30 -34.72 26.18 -1.43
CA SER A 30 -33.31 25.81 -1.62
C SER A 30 -33.12 24.55 -2.46
N VAL A 31 -32.07 24.54 -3.26
CA VAL A 31 -31.64 23.37 -4.05
C VAL A 31 -30.19 23.06 -3.71
N ASN A 32 -29.93 21.83 -3.28
CA ASN A 32 -28.58 21.32 -3.06
C ASN A 32 -28.07 20.70 -4.35
N CYS A 33 -26.85 21.06 -4.72
CA CYS A 33 -26.18 20.57 -5.91
C CYS A 33 -24.78 20.10 -5.55
N SER A 34 -24.35 19.04 -6.24
CA SER A 34 -23.00 18.51 -6.12
C SER A 34 -22.45 18.27 -7.51
N TYR A 35 -21.19 18.65 -7.75
CA TYR A 35 -20.48 18.24 -8.95
C TYR A 35 -19.13 17.63 -8.57
N LYS A 36 -18.65 16.75 -9.44
CA LYS A 36 -17.32 16.15 -9.32
C LYS A 36 -16.35 16.93 -10.21
N ASP A 37 -15.21 17.33 -9.67
CA ASP A 37 -14.17 18.04 -10.41
C ASP A 37 -13.20 17.08 -11.14
N GLU A 38 -12.12 17.63 -11.72
CA GLU A 38 -11.10 16.85 -12.45
C GLU A 38 -10.24 15.99 -11.51
N ASP A 39 -10.15 16.36 -10.23
CA ASP A 39 -9.41 15.65 -9.19
C ASP A 39 -10.28 14.61 -8.45
N ASP A 40 -11.44 14.30 -9.03
CA ASP A 40 -12.44 13.38 -8.48
C ASP A 40 -13.01 13.83 -7.12
N CYS A 41 -12.83 15.09 -6.74
CA CYS A 41 -13.37 15.67 -5.53
C CYS A 41 -14.83 16.10 -5.72
N VAL A 42 -15.64 15.95 -4.68
CA VAL A 42 -17.05 16.36 -4.69
C VAL A 42 -17.16 17.76 -4.09
N GLN A 43 -17.59 18.71 -4.93
CA GLN A 43 -17.89 20.07 -4.51
C GLN A 43 -19.39 20.20 -4.25
N ASN A 44 -19.74 20.53 -3.02
CA ASN A 44 -21.12 20.73 -2.60
C ASN A 44 -21.45 22.23 -2.55
N PHE A 45 -22.62 22.59 -3.07
CA PHE A 45 -23.15 23.95 -3.00
C PHE A 45 -24.67 23.95 -2.89
N GLN A 46 -25.24 25.04 -2.38
CA GLN A 46 -26.67 25.22 -2.26
C GLN A 46 -27.08 26.56 -2.84
N TYR A 47 -28.09 26.52 -3.71
CA TYR A 47 -28.77 27.70 -4.20
C TYR A 47 -29.98 27.98 -3.31
N TYR A 48 -30.12 29.20 -2.81
CA TYR A 48 -31.25 29.62 -1.96
C TYR A 48 -31.81 30.95 -2.46
N GLU A 49 -33.13 31.05 -2.52
CA GLU A 49 -33.83 32.29 -2.87
C GLU A 49 -34.66 32.80 -1.68
N ASP A 50 -34.33 34.01 -1.22
CA ASP A 50 -35.06 34.70 -0.16
C ASP A 50 -36.44 35.19 -0.66
N ALA A 51 -37.38 35.39 0.26
CA ALA A 51 -38.69 35.98 0.00
C ALA A 51 -38.62 37.39 -0.65
N SER A 52 -37.49 38.08 -0.53
CA SER A 52 -37.23 39.36 -1.21
C SER A 52 -36.86 39.20 -2.70
N GLY A 53 -36.73 37.97 -3.21
CA GLY A 53 -36.28 37.67 -4.57
C GLY A 53 -34.77 37.79 -4.77
N LYS A 54 -34.00 37.83 -3.68
CA LYS A 54 -32.53 37.78 -3.70
C LYS A 54 -32.05 36.33 -3.65
N SER A 55 -31.12 35.99 -4.53
CA SER A 55 -30.49 34.68 -4.63
C SER A 55 -29.12 34.65 -3.94
N PHE A 56 -28.88 33.58 -3.18
CA PHE A 56 -27.64 33.30 -2.49
C PHE A 56 -27.09 31.94 -2.95
N LEU A 57 -25.79 31.88 -3.18
CA LEU A 57 -25.08 30.65 -3.51
C LEU A 57 -24.13 30.30 -2.36
N TYR A 58 -24.51 29.32 -1.54
CA TYR A 58 -23.67 28.81 -0.47
C TYR A 58 -22.71 27.75 -1.01
N LEU A 59 -21.41 28.02 -0.91
CA LEU A 59 -20.36 27.13 -1.41
C LEU A 59 -19.54 26.57 -0.24
N VAL A 60 -19.39 25.25 -0.16
CA VAL A 60 -18.58 24.60 0.87
C VAL A 60 -17.09 24.85 0.61
N LYS A 61 -16.36 25.37 1.59
CA LYS A 61 -14.93 25.74 1.43
C LYS A 61 -14.00 24.57 1.12
N GLY A 62 -14.30 23.38 1.68
CA GLY A 62 -13.48 22.19 1.52
C GLY A 62 -14.19 21.15 0.66
N PRO A 63 -13.74 20.90 -0.58
CA PRO A 63 -14.28 19.80 -1.39
C PRO A 63 -13.92 18.44 -0.76
N GLU A 64 -14.82 17.48 -0.91
CA GLU A 64 -14.62 16.11 -0.42
C GLU A 64 -13.83 15.31 -1.46
N CYS A 65 -12.50 15.28 -1.30
CA CYS A 65 -11.62 14.51 -2.16
C CYS A 65 -11.45 13.05 -1.71
N PRO A 66 -11.31 12.10 -2.64
CA PRO A 66 -10.95 10.73 -2.29
C PRO A 66 -9.58 10.71 -1.59
N LYS A 67 -9.54 10.15 -0.39
CA LYS A 67 -8.26 9.93 0.32
C LYS A 67 -7.51 8.81 -0.40
N GLY A 68 -6.28 9.10 -0.82
CA GLY A 68 -5.39 8.07 -1.36
C GLY A 68 -5.13 6.94 -0.35
N PRO A 69 -4.63 5.78 -0.81
CA PRO A 69 -4.24 4.70 0.08
C PRO A 69 -3.20 5.18 1.10
N ASP A 70 -3.33 4.73 2.35
CA ASP A 70 -2.40 5.09 3.42
C ASP A 70 -0.99 4.59 3.07
N VAL A 71 -0.08 5.54 2.89
CA VAL A 71 1.32 5.29 2.51
C VAL A 71 1.99 4.35 3.51
N LEU A 72 1.67 4.47 4.81
CA LEU A 72 2.25 3.62 5.85
C LEU A 72 1.86 2.15 5.64
N VAL A 73 0.59 1.90 5.33
CA VAL A 73 0.08 0.54 5.11
C VAL A 73 0.75 -0.10 3.89
N VAL A 74 0.88 0.67 2.80
CA VAL A 74 1.54 0.20 1.58
C VAL A 74 3.01 -0.17 1.88
N VAL A 75 3.75 0.72 2.54
CA VAL A 75 5.17 0.48 2.87
C VAL A 75 5.35 -0.74 3.77
N LEU A 76 4.54 -0.87 4.83
CA LEU A 76 4.64 -2.01 5.74
C LEU A 76 4.30 -3.33 5.05
N SER A 77 3.31 -3.34 4.16
CA SER A 77 2.93 -4.54 3.42
C SER A 77 4.05 -5.02 2.50
N VAL A 78 4.68 -4.11 1.76
CA VAL A 78 5.76 -4.42 0.83
C VAL A 78 7.00 -4.87 1.59
N ALA A 79 7.39 -4.15 2.65
CA ALA A 79 8.53 -4.52 3.48
C ALA A 79 8.33 -5.91 4.14
N GLY A 80 7.14 -6.16 4.68
CA GLY A 80 6.79 -7.45 5.27
C GLY A 80 6.88 -8.60 4.27
N ALA A 81 6.39 -8.41 3.05
CA ALA A 81 6.47 -9.42 2.00
C ALA A 81 7.93 -9.75 1.62
N ILE A 82 8.78 -8.74 1.46
CA ILE A 82 10.21 -8.94 1.13
C ILE A 82 10.93 -9.69 2.26
N LEU A 83 10.67 -9.32 3.52
CA LEU A 83 11.26 -9.98 4.68
C LEU A 83 10.84 -11.45 4.76
N LEU A 84 9.56 -11.75 4.56
CA LEU A 84 9.05 -13.12 4.59
C LEU A 84 9.64 -13.97 3.47
N LEU A 85 9.74 -13.43 2.26
CA LEU A 85 10.39 -14.12 1.14
C LEU A 85 11.87 -14.38 1.41
N GLY A 86 12.59 -13.39 1.95
CA GLY A 86 13.99 -13.52 2.32
C GLY A 86 14.21 -14.57 3.40
N LEU A 87 13.40 -14.55 4.46
CA LEU A 87 13.44 -15.55 5.53
C LEU A 87 13.08 -16.96 5.02
N GLY A 88 12.04 -17.08 4.18
CA GLY A 88 11.65 -18.34 3.57
C GLY A 88 12.78 -18.94 2.73
N ALA A 89 13.41 -18.14 1.87
CA ALA A 89 14.54 -18.57 1.06
C ALA A 89 15.74 -18.97 1.93
N LEU A 90 16.07 -18.20 2.98
CA LEU A 90 17.14 -18.53 3.91
C LEU A 90 16.87 -19.82 4.69
N LEU A 91 15.62 -20.07 5.11
CA LEU A 91 15.25 -21.31 5.78
C LEU A 91 15.40 -22.50 4.85
N VAL A 92 14.90 -22.42 3.61
CA VAL A 92 15.04 -23.49 2.62
C VAL A 92 16.53 -23.74 2.31
N TRP A 93 17.29 -22.68 2.07
CA TRP A 93 18.73 -22.77 1.83
C TRP A 93 19.47 -23.45 2.99
N LYS A 94 19.18 -23.04 4.23
CA LYS A 94 19.76 -23.62 5.44
C LYS A 94 19.42 -25.09 5.57
N LEU A 95 18.15 -25.48 5.36
CA LEU A 95 17.73 -26.88 5.39
C LEU A 95 18.47 -27.73 4.34
N LEU A 96 18.60 -27.22 3.11
CA LEU A 96 19.33 -27.91 2.05
C LEU A 96 20.80 -28.14 2.42
N ILE A 97 21.48 -27.11 2.94
CA ILE A 97 22.87 -27.23 3.40
C ILE A 97 22.97 -28.23 4.55
N THR A 98 22.11 -28.13 5.57
CA THR A 98 22.16 -29.02 6.73
C THR A 98 21.98 -30.49 6.33
N ILE A 99 21.10 -30.79 5.37
CA ILE A 99 20.91 -32.15 4.87
C ILE A 99 22.14 -32.63 4.09
N HIS A 100 22.72 -31.77 3.25
CA HIS A 100 23.92 -32.14 2.50
C HIS A 100 25.09 -32.43 3.42
N ASP A 101 25.34 -31.55 4.39
CA ASP A 101 26.40 -31.68 5.38
C ASP A 101 26.24 -32.95 6.23
N HIS A 102 25.02 -33.25 6.71
CA HIS A 102 24.75 -34.50 7.44
C HIS A 102 24.98 -35.77 6.61
N ARG A 103 24.65 -35.74 5.31
CA ARG A 103 24.85 -36.88 4.41
C ARG A 103 26.34 -37.13 4.14
N GLU A 104 27.08 -36.06 3.85
CA GLU A 104 28.53 -36.10 3.69
C GLU A 104 29.22 -36.60 4.97
N PHE A 105 28.79 -36.09 6.13
CA PHE A 105 29.34 -36.48 7.43
C PHE A 105 29.14 -37.97 7.72
N ALA A 106 27.93 -38.51 7.49
CA ALA A 106 27.64 -39.92 7.72
C ALA A 106 28.51 -40.82 6.82
N LYS A 107 28.68 -40.45 5.55
CA LYS A 107 29.55 -41.16 4.61
C LYS A 107 31.02 -41.13 5.05
N PHE A 108 31.49 -39.98 5.53
CA PHE A 108 32.85 -39.81 6.02
C PHE A 108 33.14 -40.67 7.26
N GLU A 109 32.19 -40.77 8.20
CA GLU A 109 32.34 -41.63 9.39
C GLU A 109 32.43 -43.12 9.01
N GLU A 110 31.63 -43.57 8.05
CA GLU A 110 31.66 -44.94 7.54
C GLU A 110 33.01 -45.26 6.87
N GLU A 111 33.50 -44.36 6.00
CA GLU A 111 34.81 -44.51 5.36
C GLU A 111 35.95 -44.55 6.39
N LYS A 112 35.90 -43.72 7.43
CA LYS A 112 36.88 -43.71 8.52
C LYS A 112 36.85 -44.99 9.35
N ALA A 113 35.66 -45.51 9.66
CA ALA A 113 35.50 -46.76 10.41
C ALA A 113 36.03 -47.95 9.60
N ARG A 114 35.71 -48.00 8.31
CA ARG A 114 36.23 -49.03 7.38
C ARG A 114 37.74 -48.96 7.23
N ALA A 115 38.31 -47.76 7.05
CA ALA A 115 39.76 -47.57 6.93
C ALA A 115 40.50 -48.03 8.19
N LYS A 116 39.94 -47.77 9.39
CA LYS A 116 40.50 -48.30 10.65
C LYS A 116 40.44 -49.83 10.72
N TRP A 117 39.35 -50.44 10.29
CA TRP A 117 39.22 -51.91 10.26
C TRP A 117 40.20 -52.55 9.27
N GLU A 118 40.36 -51.97 8.08
CA GLU A 118 41.32 -52.43 7.07
C GLU A 118 42.77 -52.27 7.58
N ALA A 119 43.12 -51.15 8.22
CA ALA A 119 44.46 -50.98 8.81
C ALA A 119 44.77 -51.98 9.94
N ALA A 120 43.75 -52.39 10.72
CA ALA A 120 43.92 -53.32 11.84
C ALA A 120 43.97 -54.80 11.41
N ASN A 121 43.24 -55.18 10.35
CA ASN A 121 43.10 -56.57 9.92
C ASN A 121 43.83 -56.91 8.61
N ASN A 122 44.46 -55.93 7.96
CA ASN A 122 45.26 -56.18 6.76
C ASN A 122 46.69 -56.65 7.12
N PRO A 123 47.07 -57.91 6.86
CA PRO A 123 48.40 -58.44 7.18
C PRO A 123 49.54 -57.78 6.39
N LEU A 124 49.24 -56.96 5.38
CA LEU A 124 50.23 -56.20 4.61
C LEU A 124 50.47 -54.77 5.17
N TYR A 125 49.68 -54.33 6.16
CA TYR A 125 49.81 -52.99 6.72
C TYR A 125 51.01 -52.89 7.67
N LYS A 126 52.04 -52.14 7.28
CA LYS A 126 53.14 -51.74 8.17
C LYS A 126 52.84 -50.34 8.69
N GLY A 127 52.55 -50.21 9.99
CA GLY A 127 52.34 -48.91 10.63
C GLY A 127 53.58 -48.02 10.47
N ALA A 128 53.37 -46.73 10.25
CA ALA A 128 54.48 -45.76 10.17
C ALA A 128 55.23 -45.73 11.51
N THR A 129 56.41 -46.37 11.55
CA THR A 129 57.36 -46.23 12.65
C THR A 129 57.97 -44.83 12.63
N LYS A 130 57.97 -44.19 13.80
CA LYS A 130 58.65 -42.92 14.06
C LYS A 130 60.16 -43.08 14.01
#